data_AF-A0A1J5PNG4-F1
#
_entry.id   AF-A0A1J5PNG4-F1
#
_cell.length_a   1.000
_cell.length_b   1.000
_cell.length_c   1.000
_cell.angle_alpha   90.00
_cell.angle_beta   90.00
_cell.angle_gamma   90.00
#
_symmetry.space_group_name_H-M   'P 1'
#
loop_
_entity.id
_entity.type
_entity.pdbx_description
1 polymer ?
#
loop_
_entity_poly.entity_id
_entity_poly.type
_entity_poly.pdbx_seq_one_letter_code
_entity_poly.pdbx_strand_id
1 'polypeptide(L)' 'MAYRFAGKQKIFALGVYPAVSLLKARQRRDKARELLADGIDPGAAKQEAKQAQATSLVNTFEAVARSALRP' A
#
# COMPACT_ATOMS: atom_id res chain seq x y z
N MET A 1 13.94 1.63 0.54
CA MET A 1 14.69 0.73 -0.37
C MET A 1 14.71 1.37 -1.75
N ALA A 2 15.88 1.56 -2.35
CA ALA A 2 15.97 1.99 -3.75
C ALA A 2 15.83 0.79 -4.69
N TYR A 3 15.14 0.97 -5.82
CA TYR A 3 14.97 -0.04 -6.87
C TYR A 3 14.82 0.64 -8.23
N ARG A 4 14.89 -0.16 -9.31
CA ARG A 4 14.62 0.30 -10.68
C ARG A 4 13.45 -0.48 -11.24
N PHE A 5 12.54 0.23 -11.90
CA PHE A 5 11.40 -0.37 -12.60
C PHE A 5 11.11 0.45 -13.85
N ALA A 6 10.91 -0.22 -14.99
CA ALA A 6 10.69 0.42 -16.30
C ALA A 6 11.72 1.52 -16.63
N GLY A 7 13.01 1.25 -16.38
CA GLY A 7 14.11 2.18 -16.64
C GLY A 7 14.21 3.38 -15.69
N LYS A 8 13.30 3.51 -14.71
CA LYS A 8 13.29 4.63 -13.75
C LYS A 8 13.72 4.16 -12.36
N GLN A 9 14.56 4.97 -11.71
CA GLN A 9 14.92 4.77 -10.32
C GLN A 9 13.78 5.24 -9.42
N LYS A 10 13.39 4.40 -8.46
CA LYS A 10 12.30 4.64 -7.53
C LYS A 10 12.71 4.27 -6.09
N ILE A 11 12.00 4.83 -5.13
CA ILE A 11 12.20 4.57 -3.70
C ILE A 11 10.94 3.96 -3.12
N PHE A 12 11.08 2.81 -2.46
CA PHE A 12 10.00 2.13 -1.76
C PHE A 12 10.14 2.31 -0.24
N ALA A 13 9.10 2.87 0.38
CA ALA A 13 9.02 3.08 1.83
C ALA A 13 8.57 1.79 2.55
N LEU A 14 9.46 1.21 3.36
CA LEU A 14 9.20 -0.04 4.10
C LEU A 14 8.39 0.16 5.38
N GLY A 15 8.29 1.40 5.88
CA GLY A 15 7.67 1.71 7.16
C GLY A 15 8.43 2.79 7.90
N VAL A 16 7.82 3.30 8.97
CA VAL A 16 8.43 4.25 9.90
C VAL A 16 8.66 3.52 11.22
N TYR A 17 9.87 3.63 11.77
CA TYR A 17 10.20 3.13 13.10
C TYR A 17 9.64 4.09 14.17
N PRO A 18 9.13 3.62 15.33
CA PRO A 18 9.05 2.24 15.79
C PRO A 18 7.78 1.49 15.37
N ALA A 19 6.83 2.16 14.69
CA ALA A 19 5.57 1.55 14.25
C ALA A 19 5.76 0.30 13.37
N VAL A 20 6.92 0.18 12.71
CA VAL A 20 7.33 -1.01 11.96
C VAL A 20 8.64 -1.53 12.53
N SER A 21 8.61 -2.76 13.05
CA SER A 21 9.79 -3.45 13.54
C SER A 21 10.76 -3.78 12.39
N LEU A 22 12.05 -3.97 12.72
CA LEU A 22 13.06 -4.36 11.74
C LEU A 22 12.71 -5.67 11.02
N LEU A 23 12.15 -6.65 11.74
CA LEU A 23 11.67 -7.91 11.15
C LEU A 23 10.62 -7.64 10.07
N LYS A 24 9.62 -6.81 10.38
CA LYS A 24 8.54 -6.47 9.46
C LYS A 24 9.04 -5.65 8.27
N ALA A 25 10.03 -4.78 8.47
CA ALA A 25 10.68 -4.05 7.39
C ALA A 25 11.44 -4.98 6.43
N ARG A 26 12.14 -6.02 6.96
CA ARG A 26 12.81 -7.06 6.14
C ARG A 26 11.80 -7.86 5.32
N GLN A 27 10.72 -8.35 5.94
CA GLN A 27 9.65 -9.06 5.24
C GLN A 27 9.05 -8.22 4.11
N ARG A 28 8.80 -6.93 4.34
CA ARG A 28 8.29 -6.01 3.31
C ARG A 28 9.28 -5.79 2.16
N ARG A 29 10.58 -5.80 2.46
CA ARG A 29 11.64 -5.70 1.45
C ARG A 29 11.63 -6.94 0.55
N ASP A 30 11.53 -8.12 1.14
CA ASP A 30 11.58 -9.38 0.41
C ASP A 30 10.36 -9.54 -0.49
N LYS A 31 9.15 -9.23 0.02
CA LYS A 31 7.92 -9.13 -0.80
C LYS A 31 8.04 -8.13 -1.95
N ALA A 32 8.65 -6.96 -1.71
CA ALA A 32 8.85 -5.98 -2.76
C ALA A 32 9.82 -6.47 -3.85
N ARG A 33 10.78 -7.34 -3.50
CA ARG A 33 11.68 -7.97 -4.48
C ARG A 33 10.97 -9.05 -5.30
N GLU A 34 10.10 -9.85 -4.67
CA GLU A 34 9.25 -10.82 -5.36
C GLU A 34 8.39 -10.11 -6.41
N LEU A 35 7.69 -9.04 -6.03
CA LEU A 35 6.89 -8.25 -6.97
C LEU A 35 7.72 -7.70 -8.14
N LEU A 36 8.94 -7.23 -7.87
CA LEU A 36 9.84 -6.77 -8.94
C LEU A 36 10.29 -7.89 -9.88
N ALA A 37 10.48 -9.11 -9.36
CA ALA A 37 10.80 -10.28 -10.17
C ALA A 37 9.62 -10.67 -11.07
N ASP A 38 8.39 -10.50 -10.58
CA ASP A 38 7.16 -10.71 -11.34
C ASP A 38 6.83 -9.57 -12.32
N GLY A 39 7.68 -8.53 -12.39
CA GLY A 39 7.46 -7.37 -13.25
C GLY A 39 6.37 -6.41 -12.76
N ILE A 40 6.04 -6.46 -11.47
CA ILE A 40 5.04 -5.62 -10.82
C ILE A 40 5.73 -4.50 -10.04
N ASP A 41 5.22 -3.27 -10.14
CA ASP A 41 5.71 -2.14 -9.35
C ASP A 41 5.22 -2.25 -7.88
N PRO A 42 6.12 -2.46 -6.90
CA PRO A 42 5.72 -2.58 -5.49
C PRO A 42 5.12 -1.29 -4.92
N GLY A 43 5.42 -0.13 -5.50
CA GLY A 43 4.82 1.15 -5.13
C GLY A 43 3.33 1.20 -5.45
N ALA A 44 2.95 0.74 -6.65
CA ALA A 44 1.55 0.69 -7.09
C ALA A 44 0.73 -0.28 -6.25
N ALA A 45 1.22 -1.51 -6.06
CA ALA A 45 0.56 -2.53 -5.25
C ALA A 45 0.29 -2.05 -3.80
N LYS A 46 1.23 -1.31 -3.21
CA LYS A 46 1.04 -0.72 -1.87
C LYS A 46 0.00 0.39 -1.86
N GLN A 47 -0.06 1.21 -2.91
CA GLN A 47 -0.99 2.32 -3.02
C GLN A 47 -2.43 1.81 -3.20
N GLU A 48 -2.62 0.80 -4.04
CA GLU A 48 -3.89 0.10 -4.22
C GLU A 48 -4.38 -0.52 -2.90
N ALA A 49 -3.51 -1.22 -2.17
CA ALA A 49 -3.86 -1.78 -0.87
C ALA A 49 -4.27 -0.70 0.16
N LYS A 50 -3.62 0.47 0.13
CA LYS A 50 -3.98 1.60 1.00
C LYS A 50 -5.32 2.22 0.58
N GLN A 51 -5.58 2.34 -0.71
CA GLN A 51 -6.85 2.85 -1.24
C GLN A 51 -7.99 1.89 -0.91
N ALA A 52 -7.81 0.59 -1.11
CA ALA A 52 -8.82 -0.41 -0.75
C ALA A 52 -9.19 -0.36 0.74
N GLN A 53 -8.20 -0.19 1.63
CA GLN A 53 -8.47 0.01 3.06
C GLN A 53 -9.24 1.32 3.33
N ALA A 54 -8.85 2.43 2.69
CA ALA A 54 -9.56 3.70 2.85
C ALA A 54 -11.02 3.62 2.35
N THR A 55 -11.25 2.97 1.20
CA THR A 55 -12.59 2.77 0.64
C THR A 55 -13.45 1.85 1.50
N SER A 56 -12.87 0.83 2.15
CA SER A 56 -13.61 -0.03 3.09
C SER A 56 -14.11 0.71 4.33
N LEU A 57 -13.37 1.74 4.78
CA LEU A 57 -13.78 2.57 5.91
C LEU A 57 -14.92 3.53 5.52
N VAL A 58 -14.89 4.06 4.29
CA VAL A 58 -15.92 4.97 3.75
C VAL A 58 -17.21 4.23 3.37
N ASN A 59 -17.11 2.99 2.91
CA ASN A 59 -18.26 2.15 2.54
C ASN A 59 -18.87 1.42 3.75
N THR A 60 -18.70 1.93 4.97
CA THR A 60 -19.47 1.42 6.11
C THR A 60 -20.94 1.78 5.87
N PHE A 61 -21.82 0.79 6.01
CA PHE A 61 -23.26 0.89 5.72
C PHE A 61 -23.92 2.13 6.36
N GLU A 62 -23.47 2.53 7.55
CA GLU A 62 -23.91 3.74 8.26
C GLU A 62 -23.63 5.02 7.47
N ALA A 63 -22.45 5.17 6.84
CA ALA A 63 -22.07 6.38 6.11
C ALA A 63 -22.93 6.55 4.84
N VAL A 64 -23.19 5.45 4.12
CA VAL A 64 -24.04 5.45 2.91
C VAL A 64 -25.51 5.70 3.28
N ALA A 65 -26.01 5.07 4.35
CA ALA A 65 -27.38 5.27 4.83
C ALA A 65 -27.62 6.73 5.26
N ARG A 66 -26.62 7.36 5.89
CA ARG A 66 -26.71 8.76 6.34
C ARG A 66 -26.63 9.76 5.18
N SER A 67 -25.89 9.45 4.12
CA SER A 67 -25.87 10.29 2.91
C SER A 67 -27.15 10.19 2.09
N ALA A 68 -27.80 9.02 2.07
CA ALA A 68 -29.03 8.78 1.30
C ALA A 68 -30.29 9.37 1.96
N LEU A 69 -30.23 9.73 3.26
CA LEU A 69 -31.37 10.28 4.00
C LEU A 69 -31.40 11.82 4.04
N ARG A 70 -30.55 12.50 3.26
CA ARG A 70 -30.56 13.96 3.16
C ARG A 70 -31.42 14.37 1.94
N PRO A 71 -32.53 15.12 2.13
CA PRO A 71 -33.37 15.58 1.02
C PRO A 71 -32.64 16.60 0.15
#